data_AF-A0A2Z4PSI1-F1
#
_entry.id   AF-A0A2Z4PSI1-F1
#
_cell.length_a   1.000
_cell.length_b   1.000
_cell.length_c   1.000
_cell.angle_alpha   90.00
_cell.angle_beta   90.00
_cell.angle_gamma   90.00
#
_symmetry.space_group_name_H-M   'P 1'
#
loop_
_entity.id
_entity.type
_entity.pdbx_description
1 polymer ?
#
loop_
_entity_poly.entity_id
_entity_poly.type
_entity_poly.pdbx_seq_one_letter_code
_entity_poly.pdbx_strand_id
1 'polypeptide(L)'
;MVDQLNEKKAFLTWEKSVVSLKTDARQGSARAQRLLAMRYLRGRGVPKDETIAFYWMQLAAQQNFALAHRSLGELYENGSGIALDMTLAGHWYRLAAEQGDPIAKKHLQRLAQPNT
;
A
#
# COMPACT_ATOMS: atom_id res chain seq x y z
N MET A 1 10.73 21.23 -29.74
CA MET A 1 11.69 21.60 -28.66
C MET A 1 11.00 21.87 -27.31
N VAL A 2 9.69 22.14 -27.25
CA VAL A 2 8.93 22.29 -25.99
C VAL A 2 8.60 20.96 -25.28
N ASP A 3 8.51 19.85 -26.00
CA ASP A 3 8.12 18.55 -25.43
C ASP A 3 9.21 17.95 -24.52
N GLN A 4 10.48 17.98 -24.94
CA GLN A 4 11.59 17.47 -24.13
C GLN A 4 11.78 18.22 -22.81
N LEU A 5 11.50 19.54 -22.78
CA LEU A 5 11.61 20.34 -21.56
C LEU A 5 10.45 20.04 -20.59
N ASN A 6 9.25 19.80 -21.11
CA ASN A 6 8.09 19.42 -20.31
C ASN A 6 8.23 18.00 -19.75
N GLU A 7 8.74 17.07 -20.54
CA GLU A 7 9.04 15.70 -20.09
C GLU A 7 10.13 15.68 -19.01
N LYS A 8 11.21 16.46 -19.19
CA LYS A 8 12.29 16.57 -18.20
C LYS A 8 11.85 17.27 -16.91
N LYS A 9 10.99 18.30 -17.00
CA LYS A 9 10.37 18.95 -15.84
C LYS A 9 9.41 18.02 -15.13
N ALA A 10 8.58 17.28 -15.87
CA ALA A 10 7.72 16.25 -15.32
C ALA A 10 8.58 15.22 -14.59
N PHE A 11 9.58 14.62 -15.25
CA PHE A 11 10.51 13.66 -14.65
C PHE A 11 11.16 14.17 -13.35
N LEU A 12 11.69 15.39 -13.35
CA LEU A 12 12.29 16.02 -12.17
C LEU A 12 11.28 16.25 -11.04
N THR A 13 10.03 16.59 -11.38
CA THR A 13 8.94 16.77 -10.42
C THR A 13 8.50 15.44 -9.83
N TRP A 14 8.47 14.38 -10.65
CA TRP A 14 8.15 13.02 -10.21
C TRP A 14 9.26 12.41 -9.32
N GLU A 15 10.54 12.62 -9.63
CA GLU A 15 11.65 12.17 -8.78
C GLU A 15 11.68 12.91 -7.43
N LYS A 16 11.56 14.25 -7.45
CA LYS A 16 11.45 15.05 -6.21
C LYS A 16 10.28 14.59 -5.35
N SER A 17 9.16 14.18 -5.96
CA SER A 17 8.00 13.65 -5.23
C SER A 17 8.32 12.36 -4.47
N VAL A 18 9.15 11.48 -5.03
CA VAL A 18 9.52 10.20 -4.37
C VAL A 18 10.53 10.45 -3.25
N VAL A 19 11.47 11.37 -3.44
CA VAL A 19 12.44 11.73 -2.39
C VAL A 19 11.73 12.32 -1.18
N SER A 20 10.86 13.32 -1.38
CA SER A 20 10.04 13.89 -0.29
C SER A 20 9.20 12.82 0.40
N LEU A 21 8.55 11.95 -0.39
CA LEU A 21 7.74 10.86 0.14
C LEU A 21 8.56 9.88 1.00
N LYS A 22 9.79 9.54 0.59
CA LYS A 22 10.71 8.70 1.38
C LYS A 22 11.10 9.37 2.67
N THR A 23 11.35 10.68 2.66
CA THR A 23 11.64 11.46 3.87
C THR A 23 10.47 11.42 4.84
N ASP A 24 9.26 11.74 4.39
CA ASP A 24 8.07 11.75 5.23
C ASP A 24 7.74 10.35 5.79
N ALA A 25 7.95 9.30 4.97
CA ALA A 25 7.76 7.93 5.39
C ALA A 25 8.74 7.51 6.50
N ARG A 26 10.01 7.94 6.40
CA ARG A 26 11.04 7.74 7.42
C ARG A 26 10.77 8.54 8.70
N GLN A 27 10.12 9.69 8.58
CA GLN A 27 9.66 10.49 9.73
C GLN A 27 8.41 9.91 10.39
N GLY A 28 7.89 8.77 9.90
CA GLY A 28 6.80 8.05 10.55
C GLY A 28 5.43 8.35 10.00
N SER A 29 5.26 9.20 8.98
CA SER A 29 3.92 9.49 8.44
C SER A 29 3.27 8.25 7.85
N ALA A 30 2.23 7.70 8.50
CA ALA A 30 1.49 6.52 8.03
C ALA A 30 0.97 6.69 6.60
N ARG A 31 0.52 7.90 6.25
CA ARG A 31 0.08 8.24 4.89
C ARG A 31 1.23 8.14 3.90
N ALA A 32 2.40 8.68 4.24
CA ALA A 32 3.57 8.63 3.38
C ALA A 32 4.10 7.21 3.23
N GLN A 33 4.16 6.44 4.32
CA GLN A 33 4.54 5.03 4.31
C GLN A 33 3.63 4.20 3.41
N ARG A 34 2.30 4.34 3.54
CA ARG A 34 1.33 3.67 2.65
C ARG A 34 1.54 4.07 1.19
N LEU A 35 1.72 5.36 0.91
CA LEU A 35 1.94 5.84 -0.45
C LEU A 35 3.26 5.33 -1.04
N LEU A 36 4.33 5.26 -0.24
CA LEU A 36 5.63 4.73 -0.64
C LEU A 36 5.52 3.24 -0.94
N ALA A 37 4.81 2.47 -0.10
CA ALA A 37 4.51 1.07 -0.36
C ALA A 37 3.81 0.90 -1.72
N MET A 38 2.81 1.74 -2.03
CA MET A 38 2.14 1.72 -3.34
C MET A 38 3.06 2.08 -4.51
N ARG A 39 4.09 2.92 -4.30
CA ARG A 39 5.11 3.20 -5.33
C ARG A 39 5.94 1.96 -5.62
N TYR A 40 6.36 1.25 -4.57
CA TYR A 40 7.10 -0.01 -4.67
C TYR A 40 6.27 -1.14 -5.30
N LEU A 41 4.98 -1.30 -4.96
CA LEU A 41 4.11 -2.30 -5.62
C LEU A 41 3.95 -2.05 -7.13
N ARG A 42 3.99 -0.78 -7.55
CA ARG A 42 3.72 -0.38 -8.94
C ARG A 42 4.98 -0.06 -9.75
N GLY A 43 6.17 -0.09 -9.14
CA GLY A 43 7.41 0.35 -9.77
C GLY A 43 7.40 1.82 -10.21
N ARG A 44 6.68 2.71 -9.51
CA ARG A 44 6.49 4.12 -9.92
C ARG A 44 7.47 5.05 -9.25
N GLY A 45 8.56 5.38 -9.95
CA GLY A 45 9.63 6.25 -9.44
C GLY A 45 10.54 5.57 -8.42
N VAL A 46 10.33 4.27 -8.20
CA VAL A 46 11.23 3.33 -7.52
C VAL A 46 11.12 1.99 -8.27
N PRO A 47 12.17 1.14 -8.27
CA PRO A 47 12.05 -0.22 -8.78
C PRO A 47 10.90 -0.97 -8.08
N LYS A 48 10.19 -1.82 -8.83
CA LYS A 48 9.11 -2.63 -8.26
C LYS A 48 9.72 -3.59 -7.23
N ASP A 49 9.20 -3.57 -6.00
CA ASP A 49 9.65 -4.46 -4.93
C ASP A 49 8.51 -4.68 -3.94
N GLU A 50 7.91 -5.87 -3.98
CA GLU A 50 6.73 -6.18 -3.17
C GLU A 50 7.10 -6.43 -1.70
N THR A 51 8.32 -6.89 -1.42
CA THR A 51 8.81 -7.09 -0.05
C THR A 51 9.06 -5.76 0.66
N ILE A 52 9.69 -4.79 -0.02
CA ILE A 52 9.84 -3.43 0.52
C ILE A 52 8.47 -2.76 0.67
N ALA A 53 7.56 -2.96 -0.28
CA ALA A 53 6.20 -2.43 -0.16
C ALA A 53 5.47 -2.98 1.07
N PHE A 54 5.54 -4.30 1.28
CA PHE A 54 4.94 -4.95 2.43
C PHE A 54 5.48 -4.37 3.74
N TYR A 55 6.80 -4.20 3.87
CA TYR A 55 7.44 -3.58 5.03
C TYR A 55 6.87 -2.18 5.33
N TRP A 56 6.82 -1.28 4.35
CA TRP A 56 6.28 0.07 4.55
C TRP A 56 4.78 0.05 4.87
N MET A 57 4.04 -0.89 4.29
CA MET A 57 2.61 -1.05 4.58
C MET A 57 2.38 -1.49 6.03
N GLN A 58 3.22 -2.40 6.56
CA GLN A 58 3.18 -2.82 7.96
C GLN A 58 3.42 -1.66 8.92
N LEU A 59 4.40 -0.80 8.65
CA LEU A 59 4.65 0.39 9.48
C LEU A 59 3.46 1.35 9.49
N ALA A 60 2.79 1.52 8.35
CA ALA A 60 1.59 2.36 8.28
C ALA A 60 0.42 1.75 9.06
N ALA A 61 0.26 0.41 9.00
CA ALA A 61 -0.77 -0.33 9.72
C ALA A 61 -0.56 -0.30 11.24
N GLN A 62 0.68 -0.40 11.72
CA GLN A 62 1.02 -0.31 13.15
C GLN A 62 0.56 1.01 13.80
N GLN A 63 0.34 2.05 12.99
CA GLN A 63 -0.20 3.34 13.42
C GLN A 63 -1.75 3.40 13.39
N ASN A 64 -2.40 2.23 13.32
CA ASN A 64 -3.84 2.07 13.21
C ASN A 64 -4.44 2.81 11.99
N PHE A 65 -3.74 2.80 10.85
CA PHE A 65 -4.23 3.46 9.65
C PHE A 65 -5.13 2.52 8.85
N ALA A 66 -6.46 2.75 8.87
CA ALA A 66 -7.47 1.91 8.20
C ALA A 66 -7.12 1.51 6.75
N LEU A 67 -6.64 2.46 5.95
CA LEU A 67 -6.27 2.18 4.55
C LEU A 67 -5.06 1.25 4.43
N ALA A 68 -4.13 1.28 5.39
CA ALA A 68 -2.99 0.36 5.42
C ALA A 68 -3.43 -1.04 5.87
N HIS A 69 -4.33 -1.14 6.85
CA HIS A 69 -4.97 -2.42 7.21
C HIS A 69 -5.64 -3.07 6.01
N ARG A 70 -6.48 -2.33 5.27
CA ARG A 70 -7.10 -2.86 4.06
C ARG A 70 -6.05 -3.33 3.05
N SER A 71 -5.03 -2.52 2.78
CA SER A 71 -3.99 -2.90 1.82
C SER A 71 -3.14 -4.09 2.28
N LEU A 72 -2.89 -4.29 3.59
CA LEU A 72 -2.27 -5.53 4.07
C LEU A 72 -3.16 -6.74 3.84
N GLY A 73 -4.47 -6.59 4.05
CA GLY A 73 -5.44 -7.64 3.70
C GLY A 73 -5.33 -8.05 2.24
N GLU A 74 -5.24 -7.06 1.33
CA GLU A 74 -5.07 -7.29 -0.11
C GLU A 74 -3.73 -7.97 -0.45
N LEU A 75 -2.65 -7.62 0.25
CA LEU A 75 -1.33 -8.25 0.02
C LEU A 75 -1.31 -9.72 0.43
N TYR A 76 -1.91 -10.05 1.58
CA TYR A 76 -2.04 -11.44 2.04
C TYR A 76 -3.03 -12.25 1.20
N GLU A 77 -4.13 -11.65 0.73
CA GLU A 77 -5.11 -12.30 -0.15
C GLU A 77 -4.49 -12.66 -1.52
N ASN A 78 -3.60 -11.80 -2.04
CA ASN A 78 -2.97 -11.99 -3.35
C ASN A 78 -1.61 -12.70 -3.31
N GLY A 79 -0.99 -12.85 -2.14
CA GLY A 79 0.39 -13.35 -2.02
C GLY A 79 1.43 -12.46 -2.72
N SER A 80 1.26 -11.13 -2.67
CA SER A 80 2.16 -10.18 -3.33
C SER A 80 3.35 -9.83 -2.45
N GLY A 81 4.54 -10.33 -2.78
CA GLY A 81 5.80 -10.12 -2.04
C GLY A 81 5.91 -10.91 -0.73
N ILE A 82 4.90 -11.70 -0.42
CA ILE A 82 4.73 -12.54 0.77
C ILE A 82 3.90 -13.77 0.43
N ALA A 83 3.93 -14.79 1.28
CA ALA A 83 3.05 -15.95 1.12
C ALA A 83 1.58 -15.55 1.24
N LEU A 84 0.74 -16.12 0.37
CA LEU A 84 -0.71 -15.98 0.46
C LEU A 84 -1.19 -16.59 1.78
N ASP A 85 -2.00 -15.84 2.52
CA ASP A 85 -2.58 -16.28 3.79
C ASP A 85 -3.95 -15.63 4.00
N MET A 86 -5.02 -16.41 3.75
CA MET A 86 -6.39 -15.92 3.87
C MET A 86 -6.81 -15.64 5.31
N THR A 87 -6.18 -16.29 6.30
CA THR A 87 -6.43 -16.05 7.71
C THR A 87 -5.87 -14.69 8.11
N LEU A 88 -4.64 -14.38 7.73
CA LEU A 88 -4.04 -13.06 7.96
C LEU A 88 -4.73 -11.98 7.13
N ALA A 89 -5.15 -12.27 5.88
CA ALA A 89 -5.95 -11.33 5.10
C ALA A 89 -7.25 -10.96 5.84
N GLY A 90 -7.97 -11.96 6.34
CA GLY A 90 -9.18 -11.76 7.15
C GLY A 90 -8.93 -10.99 8.43
N HIS A 91 -7.80 -11.20 9.11
CA HIS A 91 -7.41 -10.42 10.29
C HIS A 91 -7.27 -8.93 9.96
N TRP A 92 -6.49 -8.58 8.92
CA TRP A 92 -6.26 -7.19 8.55
C TRP A 92 -7.52 -6.50 8.00
N TYR A 93 -8.34 -7.21 7.22
CA TYR A 93 -9.63 -6.66 6.79
C TYR A 93 -10.58 -6.39 7.96
N ARG A 94 -10.55 -7.19 9.02
CA ARG A 94 -11.35 -6.95 10.22
C ARG A 94 -10.97 -5.64 10.90
N LEU A 95 -9.67 -5.39 11.08
CA LEU A 95 -9.18 -4.14 11.65
C LEU A 95 -9.57 -2.91 10.82
N ALA A 96 -9.56 -3.01 9.49
CA ALA A 96 -10.05 -1.94 8.61
C ALA A 96 -11.58 -1.76 8.69
N ALA A 97 -12.34 -2.86 8.73
CA ALA A 97 -13.80 -2.86 8.81
C ALA A 97 -14.32 -2.27 10.12
N GLU A 98 -13.65 -2.55 11.24
CA GLU A 98 -13.93 -1.97 12.57
C GLU A 98 -13.76 -0.45 12.57
N GLN A 99 -12.87 0.08 11.71
CA GLN A 99 -12.69 1.52 11.49
C GLN A 99 -13.66 2.10 10.45
N GLY A 100 -14.62 1.31 9.99
CA GLY A 100 -15.65 1.75 9.06
C GLY A 100 -15.28 1.64 7.58
N ASP A 101 -14.18 0.99 7.20
CA ASP A 101 -13.84 0.79 5.78
C ASP A 101 -14.86 -0.17 5.12
N PRO A 102 -15.69 0.32 4.17
CA PRO A 102 -16.74 -0.48 3.55
C PRO A 102 -16.18 -1.51 2.55
N ILE A 103 -15.00 -1.26 1.98
CA ILE A 103 -14.35 -2.20 1.07
C ILE A 103 -13.86 -3.39 1.89
N ALA A 104 -13.19 -3.14 3.01
CA ALA A 104 -12.75 -4.22 3.91
C ALA A 104 -13.92 -5.09 4.40
N LYS A 105 -15.07 -4.48 4.74
CA LYS A 105 -16.30 -5.22 5.07
C LYS A 105 -16.75 -6.15 3.94
N LYS A 106 -16.71 -5.68 2.69
CA LYS A 106 -17.04 -6.51 1.52
C LYS A 106 -16.07 -7.68 1.33
N HIS A 107 -14.77 -7.46 1.53
CA HIS A 107 -13.79 -8.55 1.48
C HIS A 107 -14.05 -9.59 2.58
N LEU A 108 -14.32 -9.17 3.83
CA LEU A 108 -14.68 -10.09 4.92
C LEU A 108 -15.93 -10.91 4.61
N GLN A 109 -16.96 -10.28 4.07
CA GLN A 109 -18.18 -10.98 3.68
C GLN A 109 -17.89 -12.06 2.64
N ARG A 110 -17.04 -11.75 1.64
CA ARG A 110 -16.61 -12.75 0.65
C ARG A 110 -15.80 -13.88 1.29
N LEU A 111 -14.86 -13.55 2.19
CA LEU A 111 -14.04 -14.55 2.89
C LEU A 111 -14.88 -15.48 3.79
N ALA A 112 -15.98 -14.96 4.35
CA ALA A 112 -16.89 -15.72 5.21
C ALA A 112 -17.87 -16.60 4.42
N GLN A 113 -18.04 -16.37 3.12
CA GLN A 113 -18.82 -17.26 2.27
C GLN A 113 -17.87 -18.30 1.66
N PRO A 114 -17.90 -19.56 2.12
CA PRO A 114 -17.19 -20.61 1.41
C PRO A 114 -17.76 -20.66 -0.02
N ASN A 115 -16.87 -20.61 -1.03
CA ASN A 115 -17.25 -20.86 -2.41
C ASN A 115 -18.07 -22.17 -2.42
N THR A 116 -19.37 -22.03 -2.72
CA THR A 116 -20.30 -23.16 -2.83
C THR A 116 -20.16 -23.81 -4.19
#